data_AF-A0A955R619-F1
#
_entry.id   AF-A0A955R619-F1
#
_cell.length_a   1.000
_cell.length_b   1.000
_cell.length_c   1.000
_cell.angle_alpha   90.00
_cell.angle_beta   90.00
_cell.angle_gamma   90.00
#
_symmetry.space_group_name_H-M   'P 1'
#
loop_
_entity.id
_entity.type
_entity.pdbx_description
1 polymer ?
#
loop_
_entity_poly.entity_id
_entity_poly.type
_entity_poly.pdbx_seq_one_letter_code
_entity_poly.pdbx_strand_id
1 'polypeptide(L)'
;LEYERGTRAELVAVHRALLAFCAARGDATAVLTLPAHDDARSASLHRGRLSDALGPTGALVVPAIGTTAAAWSHGALYHPWVVSTRDGALEPVPCDGHLAGLTAHRAVAVGAWGAPANQVLEDVVALVPAIDRRGADRMLLAGVNALERAPRGFVPLVARTLDERPLWMDLPVVRLGILVRRVVMARGPTYVFEPHGRALRARVRDDFDRLFNRLWRLGALAGAGPGESWQVRTDARVNTARDVDAGRFIVELRYAPARPLEFLTVRLIERPNAGLTVEVI
;
A
#
# COMPACT_ATOMS: atom_id res chain seq x y z
N LEU A 1 28.22 20.64 -2.48
CA LEU A 1 28.58 19.40 -3.22
C LEU A 1 28.98 18.24 -2.30
N GLU A 2 29.92 18.38 -1.35
CA GLU A 2 30.21 17.29 -0.37
C GLU A 2 29.12 17.19 0.73
N TYR A 3 28.61 18.33 1.21
CA TYR A 3 27.49 18.38 2.17
C TYR A 3 26.23 17.67 1.65
N GLU A 4 25.81 17.97 0.40
CA GLU A 4 24.67 17.32 -0.25
C GLU A 4 24.87 15.81 -0.50
N ARG A 5 26.10 15.34 -0.71
CA ARG A 5 26.39 13.91 -0.87
C ARG A 5 26.26 13.17 0.46
N GLY A 6 26.74 13.75 1.56
CA GLY A 6 26.58 13.22 2.91
C GLY A 6 25.10 13.06 3.27
N THR A 7 24.32 14.12 3.12
CA THR A 7 22.88 14.12 3.43
C THR A 7 22.09 13.14 2.55
N ARG A 8 22.50 12.94 1.29
CA ARG A 8 21.79 12.00 0.39
C ARG A 8 22.09 10.55 0.70
N ALA A 9 23.31 10.22 1.07
CA ALA A 9 23.68 8.87 1.51
C ALA A 9 22.95 8.51 2.81
N GLU A 10 22.87 9.45 3.75
CA GLU A 10 22.10 9.30 4.99
C GLU A 10 20.61 9.08 4.72
N LEU A 11 20.00 9.90 3.85
CA LEU A 11 18.59 9.73 3.50
C LEU A 11 18.31 8.35 2.88
N VAL A 12 19.16 7.89 1.96
CA VAL A 12 19.04 6.53 1.37
C VAL A 12 19.17 5.47 2.46
N ALA A 13 20.10 5.63 3.40
CA ALA A 13 20.25 4.70 4.52
C ALA A 13 19.00 4.66 5.42
N VAL A 14 18.42 5.81 5.74
CA VAL A 14 17.17 5.92 6.54
C VAL A 14 15.99 5.27 5.81
N HIS A 15 15.77 5.64 4.54
CA HIS A 15 14.68 5.07 3.73
C HIS A 15 14.83 3.55 3.58
N ARG A 16 16.05 3.07 3.30
CA ARG A 16 16.35 1.63 3.24
C ARG A 16 16.04 0.94 4.57
N ALA A 17 16.50 1.51 5.69
CA ALA A 17 16.29 0.92 7.01
C ALA A 17 14.80 0.84 7.36
N LEU A 18 14.03 1.89 7.06
CA LEU A 18 12.59 1.92 7.33
C LEU A 18 11.83 0.91 6.45
N LEU A 19 12.15 0.84 5.15
CA LEU A 19 11.59 -0.17 4.25
C LEU A 19 11.92 -1.59 4.74
N ALA A 20 13.16 -1.82 5.15
CA ALA A 20 13.59 -3.11 5.67
C ALA A 20 12.88 -3.48 6.97
N PHE A 21 12.71 -2.53 7.88
CA PHE A 21 11.97 -2.71 9.12
C PHE A 21 10.50 -3.07 8.86
N CYS A 22 9.82 -2.31 8.01
CA CYS A 22 8.41 -2.58 7.67
C CYS A 22 8.23 -3.94 7.00
N ALA A 23 9.13 -4.30 6.08
CA ALA A 23 9.12 -5.58 5.39
C ALA A 23 9.41 -6.75 6.34
N ALA A 24 10.39 -6.60 7.24
CA ALA A 24 10.74 -7.62 8.23
C ALA A 24 9.60 -7.89 9.22
N ARG A 25 8.89 -6.83 9.63
CA ARG A 25 7.69 -6.98 10.46
C ARG A 25 6.52 -7.59 9.70
N GLY A 26 6.39 -7.25 8.41
CA GLY A 26 5.29 -7.65 7.54
C GLY A 26 3.93 -7.09 7.93
N ASP A 27 3.85 -6.19 8.90
CA ASP A 27 2.61 -5.63 9.42
C ASP A 27 2.59 -4.10 9.48
N ALA A 28 3.54 -3.43 8.82
CA ALA A 28 3.67 -1.98 8.81
C ALA A 28 4.03 -1.50 7.40
N THR A 29 3.82 -0.22 7.11
CA THR A 29 4.18 0.40 5.84
C THR A 29 4.88 1.73 6.09
N ALA A 30 5.94 2.00 5.34
CA ALA A 30 6.71 3.23 5.40
C ALA A 30 6.06 4.31 4.54
N VAL A 31 5.88 5.51 5.10
CA VAL A 31 5.56 6.72 4.36
C VAL A 31 6.84 7.52 4.26
N LEU A 32 7.36 7.70 3.05
CA LEU A 32 8.65 8.33 2.79
C LEU A 32 8.43 9.64 2.05
N THR A 33 9.27 10.64 2.31
CA THR A 33 9.22 11.93 1.62
C THR A 33 10.58 12.29 1.05
N LEU A 34 10.63 12.87 -0.15
CA LEU A 34 11.86 13.42 -0.73
C LEU A 34 12.15 14.84 -0.19
N PRO A 35 13.41 15.29 -0.12
CA PRO A 35 13.76 16.67 0.22
C PRO A 35 13.01 17.70 -0.63
N ALA A 36 12.74 18.87 -0.06
CA ALA A 36 11.95 19.91 -0.73
C ALA A 36 12.51 20.30 -2.10
N HIS A 37 13.84 20.38 -2.25
CA HIS A 37 14.46 20.82 -3.51
C HIS A 37 14.55 19.72 -4.58
N ASP A 38 14.08 18.50 -4.30
CA ASP A 38 14.15 17.40 -5.26
C ASP A 38 13.21 17.64 -6.46
N ASP A 39 13.74 17.39 -7.66
CA ASP A 39 12.96 17.28 -8.88
C ASP A 39 12.81 15.81 -9.32
N ALA A 40 12.08 15.58 -10.42
CA ALA A 40 11.86 14.24 -10.95
C ALA A 40 13.17 13.50 -11.29
N ARG A 41 14.23 14.22 -11.68
CA ARG A 41 15.54 13.59 -11.98
C ARG A 41 16.20 13.10 -10.70
N SER A 42 16.26 13.93 -9.66
CA SER A 42 16.79 13.55 -8.36
C SER A 42 15.98 12.45 -7.67
N ALA A 43 14.66 12.43 -7.89
CA ALA A 43 13.76 11.36 -7.47
C ALA A 43 14.13 10.02 -8.12
N SER A 44 14.28 9.98 -9.45
CA SER A 44 14.72 8.78 -10.18
C SER A 44 16.10 8.31 -9.70
N LEU A 45 17.04 9.24 -9.45
CA LEU A 45 18.35 8.91 -8.87
C LEU A 45 18.24 8.36 -7.43
N HIS A 46 17.30 8.86 -6.61
CA HIS A 46 17.07 8.32 -5.28
C HIS A 46 16.56 6.88 -5.34
N ARG A 47 15.57 6.63 -6.20
CA ARG A 47 15.00 5.31 -6.44
C ARG A 47 16.07 4.33 -6.95
N GLY A 48 16.94 4.77 -7.87
CA GLY A 48 18.11 4.00 -8.32
C GLY A 48 19.04 3.61 -7.17
N ARG A 49 19.41 4.57 -6.31
CA ARG A 49 20.25 4.30 -5.13
C ARG A 49 19.59 3.34 -4.12
N LEU A 50 18.27 3.45 -3.92
CA LEU A 50 17.52 2.47 -3.11
C LEU A 50 17.55 1.08 -3.75
N SER A 51 17.45 1.00 -5.07
CA SER A 51 17.55 -0.25 -5.82
C SER A 51 18.92 -0.88 -5.73
N ASP A 52 19.98 -0.09 -5.81
CA ASP A 52 21.35 -0.58 -5.60
C ASP A 52 21.53 -1.14 -4.18
N ALA A 53 20.87 -0.54 -3.19
CA ALA A 53 21.00 -0.93 -1.79
C ALA A 53 20.09 -2.08 -1.33
N LEU A 54 18.93 -2.26 -1.97
CA LEU A 54 17.93 -3.32 -1.66
C LEU A 54 17.96 -4.48 -2.66
N GLY A 55 18.60 -4.30 -3.80
CA GLY A 55 18.51 -5.20 -4.96
C GLY A 55 17.21 -5.03 -5.75
N PRO A 56 17.14 -5.57 -6.98
CA PRO A 56 16.05 -5.33 -7.92
C PRO A 56 14.70 -5.87 -7.41
N THR A 57 14.70 -6.94 -6.64
CA THR A 57 13.47 -7.54 -6.07
C THR A 57 13.10 -6.95 -4.71
N GLY A 58 14.00 -6.16 -4.09
CA GLY A 58 13.87 -5.71 -2.71
C GLY A 58 13.78 -6.86 -1.72
N ALA A 59 14.29 -8.03 -2.10
CA ALA A 59 14.27 -9.25 -1.31
C ALA A 59 15.17 -9.10 -0.09
N LEU A 60 14.56 -9.04 1.09
CA LEU A 60 15.27 -9.07 2.36
C LEU A 60 15.07 -10.44 3.00
N VAL A 61 16.18 -11.13 3.28
CA VAL A 61 16.15 -12.31 4.14
C VAL A 61 15.86 -11.83 5.54
N VAL A 62 14.70 -12.19 6.09
CA VAL A 62 14.36 -11.91 7.49
C VAL A 62 14.82 -13.11 8.34
N PRO A 63 15.97 -13.02 9.05
CA PRO A 63 16.59 -14.19 9.65
C PRO A 63 15.70 -14.85 10.72
N ALA A 64 14.86 -14.08 11.39
CA ALA A 64 13.99 -14.53 12.47
C ALA A 64 12.80 -15.40 12.01
N ILE A 65 12.42 -15.35 10.72
CA ILE A 65 11.24 -16.05 10.18
C ILE A 65 11.52 -16.83 8.89
N GLY A 66 12.77 -16.84 8.40
CA GLY A 66 13.18 -17.64 7.24
C GLY A 66 12.47 -17.30 5.93
N THR A 67 11.85 -16.12 5.83
CA THR A 67 11.10 -15.68 4.64
C THR A 67 11.79 -14.49 3.98
N THR A 68 11.61 -14.41 2.65
CA THR A 68 12.01 -13.25 1.86
C THR A 68 10.90 -12.22 1.92
N ALA A 69 11.15 -11.07 2.54
CA ALA A 69 10.22 -9.95 2.53
C ALA A 69 10.51 -9.05 1.32
N ALA A 70 9.45 -8.59 0.64
CA ALA A 70 9.59 -7.62 -0.45
C ALA A 70 9.56 -6.20 0.13
N ALA A 71 10.73 -5.57 0.26
CA ALA A 71 10.88 -4.23 0.81
C ALA A 71 10.06 -3.18 0.05
N TRP A 72 10.03 -3.29 -1.28
CA TRP A 72 9.38 -2.33 -2.16
C TRP A 72 7.87 -2.20 -1.93
N SER A 73 7.19 -3.30 -1.60
CA SER A 73 5.74 -3.26 -1.33
C SER A 73 5.42 -2.62 0.01
N HIS A 74 6.39 -2.48 0.91
CA HIS A 74 6.19 -1.98 2.27
C HIS A 74 6.51 -0.49 2.43
N GLY A 75 6.60 0.27 1.35
CA GLY A 75 6.69 1.72 1.46
C GLY A 75 6.19 2.48 0.24
N ALA A 76 5.85 3.74 0.46
CA ALA A 76 5.36 4.67 -0.54
C ALA A 76 6.15 5.99 -0.40
N LEU A 77 6.62 6.52 -1.51
CA LEU A 77 7.45 7.73 -1.55
C LEU A 77 6.64 8.89 -2.10
N TYR A 78 6.70 10.04 -1.44
CA TYR A 78 5.88 11.21 -1.75
C TYR A 78 6.71 12.49 -1.91
N HIS A 79 6.15 13.42 -2.67
CA HIS A 79 6.69 14.75 -2.92
C HIS A 79 5.56 15.61 -3.54
N PRO A 80 5.55 16.94 -3.43
CA PRO A 80 6.43 17.84 -2.68
C PRO A 80 6.18 17.91 -1.18
N TRP A 81 6.95 18.76 -0.49
CA TRP A 81 6.65 19.17 0.88
C TRP A 81 5.37 20.01 0.91
N VAL A 82 4.78 20.11 2.10
CA VAL A 82 3.58 20.91 2.35
C VAL A 82 3.92 22.11 3.22
N VAL A 83 3.22 23.22 3.07
CA VAL A 83 3.23 24.32 4.04
C VAL A 83 2.04 24.13 4.96
N SER A 84 2.33 24.00 6.26
CA SER A 84 1.36 23.72 7.31
C SER A 84 1.69 24.55 8.54
N THR A 85 0.70 24.73 9.41
CA THR A 85 0.93 25.37 10.71
C THR A 85 1.68 24.41 11.63
N ARG A 86 2.81 24.87 12.17
CA ARG A 86 3.59 24.21 13.21
C ARG A 86 4.00 25.25 14.25
N ASP A 87 3.69 24.98 15.52
CA ASP A 87 3.95 25.88 16.65
C ASP A 87 3.41 27.32 16.42
N GLY A 88 2.30 27.44 15.69
CA GLY A 88 1.64 28.72 15.38
C GLY A 88 2.19 29.47 14.17
N ALA A 89 3.23 28.94 13.49
CA ALA A 89 3.81 29.52 12.28
C ALA A 89 3.56 28.64 11.06
N LEU A 90 3.40 29.26 9.89
CA LEU A 90 3.34 28.54 8.60
C LEU A 90 4.77 28.23 8.15
N GLU A 91 5.10 26.96 8.04
CA GLU A 91 6.43 26.52 7.58
C GLU A 91 6.35 25.33 6.61
N PRO A 92 7.32 25.19 5.68
CA PRO A 92 7.46 24.01 4.85
C PRO A 92 7.90 22.81 5.71
N VAL A 93 7.13 21.73 5.65
CA VAL A 93 7.42 20.46 6.32
C VAL A 93 7.31 19.28 5.36
N PRO A 94 8.06 18.18 5.59
CA PRO A 94 7.82 16.92 4.89
C PRO A 94 6.35 16.49 5.01
N CYS A 95 5.80 15.90 3.94
CA CYS A 95 4.39 15.53 3.87
C CYS A 95 4.07 14.16 4.46
N ASP A 96 5.07 13.41 4.92
CA ASP A 96 4.92 12.06 5.48
C ASP A 96 4.01 12.01 6.71
N GLY A 97 4.10 12.99 7.61
CA GLY A 97 3.20 13.13 8.77
C GLY A 97 1.74 13.29 8.36
N HIS A 98 1.45 14.24 7.47
CA HIS A 98 0.10 14.48 6.94
C HIS A 98 -0.45 13.26 6.19
N LEU A 99 0.39 12.60 5.39
CA LEU A 99 0.00 11.40 4.64
C LEU A 99 -0.22 10.19 5.54
N ALA A 100 0.55 10.04 6.61
CA ALA A 100 0.33 9.01 7.62
C ALA A 100 -1.00 9.25 8.34
N GLY A 101 -1.28 10.49 8.74
CA GLY A 101 -2.56 10.90 9.35
C GLY A 101 -3.74 10.65 8.41
N LEU A 102 -3.64 11.08 7.15
CA LEU A 102 -4.65 10.85 6.13
C LEU A 102 -4.88 9.35 5.89
N THR A 103 -3.81 8.57 5.80
CA THR A 103 -3.88 7.11 5.62
C THR A 103 -4.58 6.43 6.80
N ALA A 104 -4.34 6.90 8.03
CA ALA A 104 -5.01 6.43 9.23
C ALA A 104 -6.50 6.82 9.24
N HIS A 105 -6.81 8.09 8.92
CA HIS A 105 -8.18 8.57 8.78
C HIS A 105 -8.98 7.71 7.79
N ARG A 106 -8.40 7.43 6.61
CA ARG A 106 -9.01 6.55 5.61
C ARG A 106 -9.18 5.12 6.09
N ALA A 107 -8.23 4.62 6.90
CA ALA A 107 -8.34 3.30 7.52
C ALA A 107 -9.58 3.19 8.42
N VAL A 108 -9.87 4.24 9.19
CA VAL A 108 -11.02 4.30 10.10
C VAL A 108 -12.32 4.48 9.32
N ALA A 109 -12.34 5.36 8.32
CA ALA A 109 -13.55 5.71 7.58
C ALA A 109 -14.01 4.62 6.60
N VAL A 110 -13.08 3.96 5.90
CA VAL A 110 -13.39 3.01 4.82
C VAL A 110 -12.87 1.61 5.12
N GLY A 111 -11.71 1.51 5.80
CA GLY A 111 -10.98 0.28 6.02
C GLY A 111 -9.55 0.38 5.50
N ALA A 112 -8.74 -0.65 5.77
CA ALA A 112 -7.32 -0.66 5.39
C ALA A 112 -7.09 -0.58 3.86
N TRP A 113 -8.08 -0.98 3.06
CA TRP A 113 -8.10 -0.87 1.59
C TRP A 113 -8.54 0.52 1.08
N GLY A 114 -8.86 1.45 1.97
CA GLY A 114 -9.17 2.82 1.60
C GLY A 114 -7.91 3.55 1.12
N ALA A 115 -7.86 3.90 -0.17
CA ALA A 115 -6.77 4.69 -0.72
C ALA A 115 -6.74 6.11 -0.12
N PRO A 116 -5.54 6.64 0.24
CA PRO A 116 -5.37 8.04 0.60
C PRO A 116 -5.32 8.97 -0.63
N ALA A 117 -5.27 8.44 -1.85
CA ALA A 117 -5.33 9.23 -3.07
C ALA A 117 -6.65 10.00 -3.20
N ASN A 118 -6.57 11.17 -3.82
CA ASN A 118 -7.70 12.05 -4.09
C ASN A 118 -8.42 12.52 -2.80
N GLN A 119 -7.76 12.50 -1.65
CA GLN A 119 -8.31 13.01 -0.39
C GLN A 119 -7.60 14.30 0.00
N VAL A 120 -8.34 15.24 0.61
CA VAL A 120 -7.79 16.54 1.00
C VAL A 120 -6.88 16.36 2.20
N LEU A 121 -5.69 16.96 2.13
CA LEU A 121 -4.81 17.13 3.28
C LEU A 121 -5.29 18.32 4.11
N GLU A 122 -5.61 18.06 5.37
CA GLU A 122 -5.99 19.10 6.34
C GLU A 122 -4.79 19.97 6.69
N ASP A 123 -5.05 21.23 7.04
CA ASP A 123 -4.06 22.24 7.46
C ASP A 123 -2.92 22.53 6.46
N VAL A 124 -3.09 22.15 5.20
CA VAL A 124 -2.13 22.46 4.12
C VAL A 124 -2.57 23.69 3.34
N VAL A 125 -1.70 24.69 3.25
CA VAL A 125 -1.96 25.95 2.54
C VAL A 125 -1.17 26.11 1.23
N ALA A 126 -0.06 25.38 1.08
CA ALA A 126 0.77 25.41 -0.13
C ALA A 126 1.61 24.13 -0.28
N LEU A 127 2.21 23.97 -1.46
CA LEU A 127 3.20 22.94 -1.77
C LEU A 127 4.56 23.60 -2.02
N VAL A 128 5.65 22.95 -1.59
CA VAL A 128 7.02 23.43 -1.79
C VAL A 128 7.91 22.30 -2.35
N PRO A 129 8.37 22.43 -3.61
CA PRO A 129 8.03 23.47 -4.59
C PRO A 129 6.55 23.41 -4.98
N ALA A 130 6.04 24.54 -5.45
CA ALA A 130 4.79 24.52 -6.18
C ALA A 130 5.00 23.71 -7.46
N ILE A 131 4.27 22.61 -7.61
CA ILE A 131 4.29 21.79 -8.81
C ILE A 131 2.99 21.94 -9.59
N ASP A 132 3.11 22.07 -10.91
CA ASP A 132 1.99 22.01 -11.82
C ASP A 132 1.68 20.55 -12.20
N ARG A 133 0.62 20.35 -12.98
CA ARG A 133 0.22 19.01 -13.43
C ARG A 133 1.34 18.27 -14.14
N ARG A 134 2.12 18.96 -14.99
CA ARG A 134 3.25 18.36 -15.71
C ARG A 134 4.37 17.94 -14.77
N GLY A 135 4.66 18.75 -13.74
CA GLY A 135 5.60 18.41 -12.69
C GLY A 135 5.16 17.18 -11.90
N ALA A 136 3.88 17.10 -11.56
CA ALA A 136 3.29 15.94 -10.89
C ALA A 136 3.39 14.66 -11.75
N ASP A 137 3.09 14.74 -13.05
CA ASP A 137 3.23 13.61 -13.97
C ASP A 137 4.68 13.12 -14.08
N ARG A 138 5.66 14.05 -14.11
CA ARG A 138 7.09 13.69 -14.08
C ARG A 138 7.50 12.99 -12.79
N MET A 139 6.95 13.40 -11.64
CA MET A 139 7.20 12.73 -10.35
C MET A 139 6.62 11.31 -10.33
N LEU A 140 5.41 11.13 -10.88
CA LEU A 140 4.78 9.81 -11.01
C LEU A 140 5.63 8.87 -11.89
N LEU A 141 6.15 9.38 -13.02
CA LEU A 141 7.08 8.62 -13.88
C LEU A 141 8.41 8.28 -13.18
N ALA A 142 8.84 9.10 -12.22
CA ALA A 142 9.99 8.80 -11.36
C ALA A 142 9.67 7.81 -10.22
N GLY A 143 8.43 7.31 -10.15
CA GLY A 143 7.99 6.36 -9.12
C GLY A 143 7.75 7.02 -7.76
N VAL A 144 7.33 8.30 -7.76
CA VAL A 144 6.99 9.09 -6.57
C VAL A 144 5.52 9.52 -6.65
N ASN A 145 4.78 9.31 -5.57
CA ASN A 145 3.40 9.77 -5.44
C ASN A 145 3.37 11.30 -5.29
N ALA A 146 2.88 11.98 -6.31
CA ALA A 146 2.81 13.44 -6.33
C ALA A 146 1.62 13.98 -5.50
N LEU A 147 1.82 15.10 -4.80
CA LEU A 147 0.75 15.94 -4.28
C LEU A 147 0.45 17.06 -5.27
N GLU A 148 -0.82 17.39 -5.49
CA GLU A 148 -1.22 18.51 -6.34
C GLU A 148 -2.22 19.43 -5.65
N ARG A 149 -2.34 20.66 -6.17
CA ARG A 149 -3.42 21.58 -5.81
C ARG A 149 -4.65 21.26 -6.66
N ALA A 150 -5.67 20.69 -6.03
CA ALA A 150 -7.01 20.52 -6.60
C ALA A 150 -7.93 21.69 -6.20
N PRO A 151 -9.10 21.87 -6.85
CA PRO A 151 -10.05 22.93 -6.49
C PRO A 151 -10.51 22.90 -5.02
N ARG A 152 -10.57 21.71 -4.41
CA ARG A 152 -10.99 21.50 -3.02
C ARG A 152 -9.86 21.56 -1.98
N GLY A 153 -8.62 21.79 -2.41
CA GLY A 153 -7.44 21.76 -1.55
C GLY A 153 -6.32 20.91 -2.12
N PHE A 154 -5.35 20.57 -1.28
CA PHE A 154 -4.17 19.79 -1.70
C PHE A 154 -4.44 18.29 -1.52
N VAL A 155 -4.15 17.50 -2.55
CA VAL A 155 -4.49 16.08 -2.57
C VAL A 155 -3.31 15.24 -3.07
N PRO A 156 -3.12 14.00 -2.58
CA PRO A 156 -2.25 13.03 -3.23
C PRO A 156 -2.90 12.53 -4.50
N LEU A 157 -2.16 12.45 -5.60
CA LEU A 157 -2.70 12.00 -6.88
C LEU A 157 -2.95 10.51 -6.95
N VAL A 158 -2.00 9.75 -6.43
CA VAL A 158 -2.04 8.29 -6.40
C VAL A 158 -1.54 7.81 -5.05
N ALA A 159 -1.76 6.54 -4.75
CA ALA A 159 -1.29 5.89 -3.55
C ALA A 159 -0.61 4.58 -3.92
N ARG A 160 0.57 4.69 -4.53
CA ARG A 160 1.37 3.54 -4.96
C ARG A 160 2.50 3.26 -3.99
N THR A 161 2.87 1.99 -3.89
CA THR A 161 4.07 1.56 -3.20
C THR A 161 5.28 1.77 -4.14
N LEU A 162 6.47 1.43 -3.66
CA LEU A 162 7.65 1.43 -4.52
C LEU A 162 7.73 0.19 -5.43
N ASP A 163 6.85 -0.80 -5.24
CA ASP A 163 6.82 -2.04 -6.03
C ASP A 163 6.18 -1.81 -7.40
N GLU A 164 6.81 -2.33 -8.44
CA GLU A 164 6.31 -2.21 -9.83
C GLU A 164 5.43 -3.39 -10.24
N ARG A 165 5.40 -4.45 -9.43
CA ARG A 165 4.57 -5.63 -9.73
C ARG A 165 3.10 -5.26 -9.51
N PRO A 166 2.20 -5.54 -10.48
CA PRO A 166 0.81 -5.13 -10.39
C PRO A 166 0.11 -5.55 -9.09
N LEU A 167 0.44 -6.72 -8.52
CA LEU A 167 -0.19 -7.20 -7.28
C LEU A 167 0.12 -6.33 -6.05
N TRP A 168 1.29 -5.70 -6.03
CA TRP A 168 1.80 -4.98 -4.85
C TRP A 168 1.99 -3.49 -5.07
N MET A 169 1.70 -3.01 -6.29
CA MET A 169 1.84 -1.60 -6.68
C MET A 169 0.93 -0.68 -5.88
N ASP A 170 -0.28 -1.12 -5.53
CA ASP A 170 -1.27 -0.28 -4.85
C ASP A 170 -1.10 -0.35 -3.33
N LEU A 171 -0.83 0.79 -2.68
CA LEU A 171 -0.79 0.91 -1.22
C LEU A 171 -2.04 0.33 -0.51
N PRO A 172 -3.29 0.59 -0.94
CA PRO A 172 -4.46 -0.02 -0.31
C PRO A 172 -4.47 -1.56 -0.39
N VAL A 173 -3.95 -2.14 -1.47
CA VAL A 173 -3.88 -3.60 -1.64
C VAL A 173 -2.89 -4.21 -0.65
N VAL A 174 -1.70 -3.62 -0.50
CA VAL A 174 -0.72 -4.06 0.51
C VAL A 174 -1.30 -3.93 1.92
N ARG A 175 -1.96 -2.81 2.23
CA ARG A 175 -2.55 -2.56 3.54
C ARG A 175 -3.66 -3.54 3.89
N LEU A 176 -4.46 -3.99 2.91
CA LEU A 176 -5.40 -5.08 3.11
C LEU A 176 -4.68 -6.39 3.49
N GLY A 177 -3.58 -6.73 2.80
CA GLY A 177 -2.77 -7.89 3.13
C GLY A 177 -2.18 -7.81 4.54
N ILE A 178 -1.69 -6.63 4.96
CA ILE A 178 -1.22 -6.36 6.32
C ILE A 178 -2.35 -6.56 7.34
N LEU A 179 -3.57 -6.08 7.07
CA LEU A 179 -4.71 -6.30 7.94
C LEU A 179 -5.02 -7.80 8.09
N VAL A 180 -5.08 -8.54 6.98
CA VAL A 180 -5.30 -10.00 7.00
C VAL A 180 -4.22 -10.69 7.83
N ARG A 181 -2.95 -10.35 7.63
CA ARG A 181 -1.84 -10.91 8.42
C ARG A 181 -1.98 -10.62 9.90
N ARG A 182 -2.29 -9.36 10.29
CA ARG A 182 -2.50 -8.99 11.69
C ARG A 182 -3.65 -9.78 12.32
N VAL A 183 -4.76 -9.97 11.61
CA VAL A 183 -5.88 -10.80 12.09
C VAL A 183 -5.48 -12.26 12.24
N VAL A 184 -4.74 -12.83 11.29
CA VAL A 184 -4.22 -14.20 11.38
C VAL A 184 -3.29 -14.35 12.59
N MET A 185 -2.36 -13.41 12.80
CA MET A 185 -1.44 -13.45 13.94
C MET A 185 -2.17 -13.31 15.28
N ALA A 186 -3.22 -12.50 15.34
CA ALA A 186 -4.03 -12.34 16.54
C ALA A 186 -4.87 -13.59 16.87
N ARG A 187 -5.36 -14.31 15.84
CA ARG A 187 -6.17 -15.52 16.00
C ARG A 187 -5.33 -16.80 16.14
N GLY A 188 -4.14 -16.84 15.56
CA GLY A 188 -3.27 -18.03 15.53
C GLY A 188 -3.14 -18.74 16.88
N PRO A 189 -2.87 -18.02 18.00
CA PRO A 189 -2.75 -18.62 19.32
C PRO A 189 -3.97 -19.43 19.78
N THR A 190 -5.19 -19.08 19.35
CA THR A 190 -6.41 -19.80 19.76
C THR A 190 -6.57 -21.18 19.11
N TYR A 191 -5.72 -21.50 18.11
CA TYR A 191 -5.74 -22.79 17.44
C TYR A 191 -4.59 -23.71 17.89
N VAL A 192 -3.67 -23.21 18.71
CA VAL A 192 -2.52 -23.97 19.20
C VAL A 192 -3.01 -24.97 20.26
N PHE A 193 -2.47 -26.19 20.24
CA PHE A 193 -2.83 -27.31 21.12
C PHE A 193 -4.26 -27.85 20.98
N GLU A 194 -5.05 -27.36 20.03
CA GLU A 194 -6.32 -27.99 19.68
C GLU A 194 -6.11 -29.35 19.00
N PRO A 195 -6.96 -30.36 19.24
CA PRO A 195 -6.88 -31.64 18.55
C PRO A 195 -6.98 -31.46 17.02
N HIS A 196 -5.93 -31.88 16.29
CA HIS A 196 -5.87 -31.75 14.84
C HIS A 196 -6.81 -32.76 14.16
N GLY A 197 -8.09 -32.39 14.01
CA GLY A 197 -9.11 -33.18 13.36
C GLY A 197 -10.06 -32.37 12.48
N ARG A 198 -11.06 -33.06 11.90
CA ARG A 198 -12.08 -32.44 11.03
C ARG A 198 -12.79 -31.25 11.69
N ALA A 199 -13.04 -31.33 12.99
CA ALA A 199 -13.69 -30.26 13.75
C ALA A 199 -12.87 -28.97 13.77
N LEU A 200 -11.57 -29.03 14.10
CA LEU A 200 -10.67 -27.88 14.07
C LEU A 200 -10.59 -27.28 12.66
N ARG A 201 -10.38 -28.13 11.65
CA ARG A 201 -10.29 -27.71 10.24
C ARG A 201 -11.54 -26.98 9.77
N ALA A 202 -12.72 -27.48 10.14
CA ALA A 202 -14.00 -26.85 9.81
C ALA A 202 -14.18 -25.52 10.55
N ARG A 203 -13.89 -25.49 11.86
CA ARG A 203 -13.99 -24.27 12.69
C ARG A 203 -13.12 -23.13 12.13
N VAL A 204 -11.85 -23.42 11.87
CA VAL A 204 -10.90 -22.43 11.34
C VAL A 204 -11.32 -21.95 9.94
N ARG A 205 -11.79 -22.87 9.09
CA ARG A 205 -12.32 -22.50 7.76
C ARG A 205 -13.50 -21.54 7.90
N ASP A 206 -14.48 -21.87 8.73
CA ASP A 206 -15.67 -21.03 8.94
C ASP A 206 -15.32 -19.66 9.56
N ASP A 207 -14.31 -19.60 10.45
CA ASP A 207 -13.83 -18.35 11.04
C ASP A 207 -13.20 -17.39 10.02
N PHE A 208 -12.42 -17.92 9.09
CA PHE A 208 -11.83 -17.12 8.00
C PHE A 208 -12.85 -16.83 6.90
N ASP A 209 -13.76 -17.74 6.58
CA ASP A 209 -14.87 -17.47 5.66
C ASP A 209 -15.75 -16.32 6.17
N ARG A 210 -16.07 -16.30 7.47
CA ARG A 210 -16.79 -15.16 8.08
C ARG A 210 -16.01 -13.84 7.98
N LEU A 211 -14.69 -13.88 8.16
CA LEU A 211 -13.82 -12.71 8.02
C LEU A 211 -13.84 -12.18 6.58
N PHE A 212 -13.56 -13.02 5.59
CA PHE A 212 -13.51 -12.60 4.19
C PHE A 212 -14.89 -12.20 3.66
N ASN A 213 -15.97 -12.85 4.10
CA ASN A 213 -17.32 -12.39 3.78
C ASN A 213 -17.62 -11.00 4.35
N ARG A 214 -17.12 -10.66 5.55
CA ARG A 214 -17.23 -9.30 6.08
C ARG A 214 -16.42 -8.32 5.24
N LEU A 215 -15.19 -8.66 4.87
CA LEU A 215 -14.33 -7.82 4.03
C LEU A 215 -14.96 -7.58 2.65
N TRP A 216 -15.51 -8.61 2.01
CA TRP A 216 -16.21 -8.50 0.73
C TRP A 216 -17.43 -7.59 0.80
N ARG A 217 -18.29 -7.76 1.81
CA ARG A 217 -19.45 -6.88 2.02
C ARG A 217 -19.08 -5.41 2.26
N LEU A 218 -17.88 -5.15 2.77
CA LEU A 218 -17.34 -3.80 2.93
C LEU A 218 -16.59 -3.28 1.69
N GLY A 219 -16.61 -4.03 0.57
CA GLY A 219 -15.97 -3.66 -0.68
C GLY A 219 -14.45 -3.82 -0.69
N ALA A 220 -13.87 -4.55 0.26
CA ALA A 220 -12.42 -4.78 0.32
C ALA A 220 -11.93 -5.77 -0.75
N LEU A 221 -12.82 -6.65 -1.22
CA LEU A 221 -12.52 -7.71 -2.17
C LEU A 221 -13.28 -7.48 -3.47
N ALA A 222 -12.65 -7.81 -4.59
CA ALA A 222 -13.29 -7.86 -5.91
C ALA A 222 -14.06 -9.17 -6.09
N GLY A 223 -14.92 -9.24 -7.12
CA GLY A 223 -15.70 -10.43 -7.48
C GLY A 223 -17.19 -10.28 -7.18
N ALA A 224 -18.04 -10.90 -8.01
CA ALA A 224 -19.50 -10.79 -7.90
C ALA A 224 -20.07 -11.62 -6.73
N GLY A 225 -19.29 -12.57 -6.20
CA GLY A 225 -19.68 -13.38 -5.06
C GLY A 225 -18.50 -14.12 -4.43
N PRO A 226 -18.76 -14.89 -3.35
CA PRO A 226 -17.74 -15.56 -2.56
C PRO A 226 -16.76 -16.41 -3.37
N GLY A 227 -17.26 -17.19 -4.33
CA GLY A 227 -16.44 -18.11 -5.13
C GLY A 227 -15.43 -17.44 -6.07
N GLU A 228 -15.63 -16.17 -6.41
CA GLU A 228 -14.69 -15.36 -7.20
C GLU A 228 -13.78 -14.49 -6.33
N SER A 229 -14.20 -14.25 -5.08
CA SER A 229 -13.60 -13.22 -4.22
C SER A 229 -12.56 -13.78 -3.27
N TRP A 230 -12.82 -14.96 -2.67
CA TRP A 230 -11.87 -15.61 -1.77
C TRP A 230 -12.06 -17.13 -1.73
N GLN A 231 -11.04 -17.82 -1.20
CA GLN A 231 -11.07 -19.24 -0.93
C GLN A 231 -10.24 -19.55 0.30
N VAL A 232 -10.83 -20.30 1.24
CA VAL A 232 -10.16 -20.82 2.43
C VAL A 232 -10.04 -22.34 2.29
N ARG A 233 -8.83 -22.89 2.33
CA ARG A 233 -8.60 -24.34 2.31
C ARG A 233 -7.90 -24.83 3.57
N THR A 234 -8.53 -25.81 4.20
CA THR A 234 -8.02 -26.55 5.38
C THR A 234 -8.13 -28.07 5.20
N ASP A 235 -8.46 -28.53 3.99
CA ASP A 235 -8.70 -29.94 3.69
C ASP A 235 -7.41 -30.78 3.64
N ALA A 236 -7.56 -32.08 3.39
CA ALA A 236 -6.45 -33.04 3.35
C ALA A 236 -5.49 -32.86 2.17
N ARG A 237 -5.85 -32.09 1.13
CA ARG A 237 -4.92 -31.75 0.04
C ARG A 237 -3.87 -30.75 0.51
N VAL A 238 -4.24 -29.87 1.44
CA VAL A 238 -3.34 -28.87 2.05
C VAL A 238 -2.73 -29.40 3.36
N ASN A 239 -3.44 -30.28 4.06
CA ASN A 239 -2.98 -30.92 5.30
C ASN A 239 -2.76 -32.43 5.08
N THR A 240 -1.62 -32.77 4.49
CA THR A 240 -1.25 -34.16 4.18
C THR A 240 -1.00 -34.96 5.47
N ALA A 241 -1.01 -36.30 5.40
CA ALA A 241 -0.68 -37.14 6.54
C ALA A 241 0.69 -36.78 7.16
N ARG A 242 1.68 -36.51 6.29
CA ARG A 242 3.01 -36.05 6.72
C ARG A 242 2.97 -34.73 7.50
N ASP A 243 2.12 -33.79 7.11
CA ASP A 243 1.98 -32.52 7.84
C ASP A 243 1.33 -32.73 9.21
N VAL A 244 0.29 -33.59 9.26
CA VAL A 244 -0.40 -33.95 10.49
C VAL A 244 0.54 -34.63 11.48
N ASP A 245 1.30 -35.64 11.01
CA ASP A 245 2.26 -36.39 11.83
C ASP A 245 3.39 -35.48 12.34
N ALA A 246 3.74 -34.44 11.59
CA ALA A 246 4.68 -33.40 11.99
C ALA A 246 4.06 -32.31 12.90
N GLY A 247 2.80 -32.45 13.31
CA GLY A 247 2.08 -31.49 14.15
C GLY A 247 1.77 -30.17 13.46
N ARG A 248 1.81 -30.10 12.13
CA ARG A 248 1.51 -28.89 11.35
C ARG A 248 0.04 -28.83 10.97
N PHE A 249 -0.54 -27.64 11.10
CA PHE A 249 -1.84 -27.30 10.54
C PHE A 249 -1.68 -26.13 9.58
N ILE A 250 -1.97 -26.38 8.30
CA ILE A 250 -1.80 -25.45 7.19
C ILE A 250 -3.17 -24.92 6.77
N VAL A 251 -3.28 -23.60 6.71
CA VAL A 251 -4.46 -22.87 6.24
C VAL A 251 -4.07 -22.07 5.02
N GLU A 252 -4.60 -22.42 3.85
CA GLU A 252 -4.37 -21.66 2.62
C GLU A 252 -5.47 -20.62 2.46
N LEU A 253 -5.09 -19.34 2.44
CA LEU A 253 -5.99 -18.21 2.23
C LEU A 253 -5.70 -17.59 0.86
N ARG A 254 -6.69 -17.61 -0.04
CA ARG A 254 -6.63 -16.93 -1.34
C ARG A 254 -7.72 -15.87 -1.36
N TYR A 255 -7.42 -14.67 -1.85
CA TYR A 255 -8.40 -13.59 -1.95
C TYR A 255 -8.02 -12.64 -3.08
N ALA A 256 -9.02 -11.96 -3.64
CA ALA A 256 -8.88 -10.96 -4.69
C ALA A 256 -9.12 -9.55 -4.10
N PRO A 257 -8.07 -8.75 -3.85
CA PRO A 257 -8.21 -7.39 -3.37
C PRO A 257 -8.98 -6.50 -4.36
N ALA A 258 -9.86 -5.63 -3.85
CA ALA A 258 -10.40 -4.54 -4.65
C ALA A 258 -9.29 -3.52 -4.95
N ARG A 259 -9.16 -3.13 -6.21
CA ARG A 259 -8.20 -2.10 -6.65
C ARG A 259 -8.88 -0.73 -6.72
N PRO A 260 -8.19 0.35 -6.36
CA PRO A 260 -8.73 1.69 -6.54
C PRO A 260 -8.90 2.01 -8.03
N LEU A 261 -9.93 2.80 -8.36
CA LEU A 261 -10.10 3.34 -9.70
C LEU A 261 -9.10 4.48 -9.92
N GLU A 262 -8.03 4.22 -10.69
CA GLU A 262 -7.00 5.22 -10.99
C GLU A 262 -7.29 6.04 -12.26
N PHE A 263 -7.96 5.44 -13.26
CA PHE A 263 -8.25 6.08 -14.54
C PHE A 263 -9.71 5.85 -14.93
N LEU A 264 -10.36 6.91 -15.44
CA LEU A 264 -11.70 6.87 -16.02
C LEU A 264 -11.60 7.23 -17.50
N THR A 265 -11.97 6.32 -18.40
CA THR A 265 -12.02 6.64 -19.82
C THR A 265 -13.42 7.08 -20.19
N VAL A 266 -13.56 8.32 -20.65
CA VAL A 266 -14.83 8.84 -21.16
C VAL A 266 -14.74 8.99 -22.66
N ARG A 267 -15.64 8.33 -23.38
CA ARG A 267 -15.76 8.44 -24.83
C ARG A 267 -16.90 9.39 -25.16
N LEU A 268 -16.56 10.48 -25.85
CA LEU A 268 -17.52 11.39 -26.45
C LEU A 268 -17.84 10.89 -27.86
N ILE A 269 -19.11 10.61 -28.13
CA ILE A 269 -19.57 10.21 -29.46
C ILE A 269 -20.55 11.26 -29.96
N GLU A 270 -20.18 11.94 -31.05
CA GLU A 270 -21.11 12.75 -31.82
C GLU A 270 -21.72 11.88 -32.92
N ARG A 271 -23.05 11.73 -32.90
CA ARG A 271 -23.77 11.02 -33.96
C ARG A 271 -24.57 12.02 -34.79
N PRO A 272 -24.55 11.91 -36.13
CA PRO A 272 -25.46 12.68 -36.96
C PRO A 272 -26.88 12.28 -36.55
N ASN A 273 -27.63 13.21 -35.94
CA ASN A 273 -29.01 13.09 -35.45
C ASN A 273 -29.23 12.71 -33.96
N ALA A 274 -28.20 12.38 -33.17
CA ALA A 274 -28.39 12.12 -31.72
C ALA A 274 -27.63 13.11 -30.81
N GLY A 275 -26.87 14.04 -31.39
CA GLY A 275 -26.05 15.01 -30.65
C GLY A 275 -24.82 14.37 -30.00
N LEU A 276 -24.18 15.14 -29.11
CA LEU A 276 -23.03 14.70 -28.34
C LEU A 276 -23.49 13.79 -27.19
N THR A 277 -23.02 12.55 -27.18
CA THR A 277 -23.28 11.58 -26.12
C THR A 277 -21.99 11.28 -25.36
N VAL A 278 -22.09 11.12 -24.04
CA VAL A 278 -20.97 10.86 -23.14
C VAL A 278 -21.12 9.43 -22.63
N GLU A 279 -20.20 8.55 -23.00
CA GLU A 279 -20.12 7.17 -22.51
C GLU A 279 -18.93 7.02 -21.57
N VAL A 280 -19.14 6.40 -20.41
CA VAL A 280 -18.06 6.02 -19.48
C VAL A 280 -17.71 4.55 -19.77
N ILE A 281 -16.46 4.26 -20.10
CA ILE A 281 -15.95 2.91 -20.47
C ILE A 281 -15.03 2.39 -19.37
#